data_AF-A0A828Q536-F1
#
_entry.id   AF-A0A828Q536-F1
#
_cell.length_a   1.000
_cell.length_b   1.000
_cell.length_c   1.000
_cell.angle_alpha   90.00
_cell.angle_beta   90.00
_cell.angle_gamma   90.00
#
_symmetry.space_group_name_H-M   'P 1'
#
loop_
_entity.id
_entity.type
_entity.pdbx_description
1 polymer ?
#
loop_
_entity_poly.entity_id
_entity_poly.type
_entity_poly.pdbx_seq_one_letter_code
_entity_poly.pdbx_strand_id
1 'polypeptide(L)'
;MDFCRIFGGFFMIDLIKLDKVIAGLSRIEKDELQHINIERAKFCKEFIERVLMIDLPLKEICPFNYYHLNSDFEDFFDGRYKEDFGLFYICCVRFLKEYIMYLSRKKLSNVFVSSLWNSFEDDDLSLLDERCKRQANYIKKEMGVDILNFYFGDKGFEAFLDLSNNIKKAEFKSEEIKKNIINGEANLRKFLDDKQIQVNALSDKLEEQKTAFNFVGLSQGFESLLRKKRNNQAIVLCLLFFIGIFLFIPLFTYIELYQVRNQSSESFDWKIFLPFVSIELITLYLFRVVLIHYNSIKTQIMQLELRQTLCQFIQSYADYAKEIKEKDGASLEKFENLIFSSILSTPDKVPSTFDGLEQLSNLIKEFKK
;
A
#
# COMPACT_ATOMS: atom_id res chain seq x y z
N MET A 1 -16.50 13.64 -55.69
CA MET A 1 -16.33 12.56 -54.70
C MET A 1 -15.97 13.19 -53.37
N ASP A 2 -16.81 13.29 -52.34
CA ASP A 2 -18.25 13.18 -52.17
C ASP A 2 -18.52 13.93 -50.85
N PHE A 3 -19.17 15.08 -50.93
CA PHE A 3 -19.74 15.80 -49.79
C PHE A 3 -21.20 16.12 -50.14
N CYS A 4 -21.95 15.06 -50.39
CA CYS A 4 -23.39 15.10 -50.63
C CYS A 4 -23.95 13.75 -50.17
N ARG A 5 -24.61 13.76 -49.00
CA ARG A 5 -25.64 12.81 -48.51
C ARG A 5 -25.51 12.58 -47.01
N ILE A 6 -25.92 13.57 -46.23
CA ILE A 6 -26.70 13.34 -45.01
C ILE A 6 -27.78 14.43 -44.96
N PHE A 7 -28.65 14.45 -45.97
CA PHE A 7 -29.95 15.12 -45.85
C PHE A 7 -30.89 14.11 -45.18
N GLY A 8 -30.89 14.10 -43.84
CA GLY A 8 -32.05 13.65 -43.08
C GLY A 8 -33.13 14.70 -43.29
N GLY A 9 -34.26 14.31 -43.88
CA GLY A 9 -35.36 15.20 -44.24
C GLY A 9 -35.85 16.01 -43.04
N PHE A 10 -35.44 17.26 -42.97
CA PHE A 10 -35.99 18.26 -42.07
C PHE A 10 -36.72 19.29 -42.94
N PHE A 11 -38.03 19.37 -42.75
CA PHE A 11 -38.92 20.28 -43.44
C PHE A 11 -38.48 21.73 -43.18
N MET A 12 -37.80 22.32 -44.14
CA MET A 12 -37.65 23.77 -44.27
C MET A 12 -38.87 24.24 -45.07
N ILE A 13 -39.65 25.19 -44.57
CA ILE A 13 -40.68 25.84 -45.39
C ILE A 13 -39.94 26.41 -46.60
N ASP A 14 -40.36 26.02 -47.81
CA ASP A 14 -39.68 26.39 -49.05
C ASP A 14 -39.51 27.92 -49.11
N LEU A 15 -38.26 28.39 -49.16
CA LEU A 15 -37.90 29.81 -49.23
C LEU A 15 -38.65 30.53 -50.36
N ILE A 16 -38.89 29.82 -51.47
CA ILE A 16 -39.65 30.33 -52.63
C ILE A 16 -41.11 30.59 -52.27
N LYS A 17 -41.71 29.79 -51.37
CA LYS A 17 -43.07 30.01 -50.86
C LYS A 17 -43.12 31.21 -49.92
N LEU A 18 -42.13 31.35 -49.03
CA LEU A 18 -42.04 32.50 -48.10
C LEU A 18 -41.91 33.82 -48.87
N ASP A 19 -41.04 33.89 -49.88
CA ASP A 19 -40.84 35.09 -50.71
C ASP A 19 -42.12 35.50 -51.47
N LYS A 20 -42.91 34.51 -51.94
CA LYS A 20 -44.21 34.78 -52.58
C LYS A 20 -45.22 35.37 -51.62
N VAL A 21 -45.26 34.90 -50.38
CA VAL A 21 -46.14 35.45 -49.34
C VAL A 21 -45.70 36.87 -48.96
N ILE A 22 -44.40 37.12 -48.77
CA ILE A 22 -43.86 38.46 -48.49
C ILE A 22 -44.22 39.46 -49.60
N ALA A 23 -44.08 39.06 -50.86
CA ALA A 23 -44.47 39.87 -52.01
C ALA A 23 -45.99 40.14 -52.03
N GLY A 24 -46.80 39.18 -51.60
CA GLY A 24 -48.24 39.31 -51.46
C GLY A 24 -48.65 40.25 -50.32
N LEU A 25 -48.02 40.15 -49.16
CA LEU A 25 -48.22 41.05 -48.02
C LEU A 25 -47.85 42.49 -48.37
N SER A 26 -46.76 42.69 -49.13
CA SER A 26 -46.33 44.00 -49.61
C SER A 26 -47.29 44.64 -50.63
N ARG A 27 -48.21 43.86 -51.23
CA ARG A 27 -49.31 44.39 -52.05
C ARG A 27 -50.49 44.82 -51.18
N ILE A 28 -50.83 44.03 -50.17
CA ILE A 28 -51.85 44.38 -49.17
C ILE A 28 -51.45 45.69 -48.48
N GLU A 29 -50.17 45.88 -48.14
CA GLU A 29 -49.68 47.15 -47.58
C GLU A 29 -49.91 48.39 -48.48
N LYS A 30 -50.05 48.21 -49.80
CA LYS A 30 -50.21 49.30 -50.79
C LYS A 30 -51.64 49.53 -51.24
N ASP A 31 -52.43 48.46 -51.31
CA ASP A 31 -53.76 48.46 -51.93
C ASP A 31 -54.91 48.52 -50.90
N GLU A 32 -54.61 48.33 -49.61
CA GLU A 32 -55.60 48.26 -48.53
C GLU A 32 -56.01 49.66 -48.01
N LEU A 33 -57.31 49.92 -47.84
CA LEU A 33 -57.79 51.20 -47.28
C LEU A 33 -57.81 51.24 -45.75
N GLN A 34 -57.80 50.08 -45.07
CA GLN A 34 -57.89 50.00 -43.62
C GLN A 34 -56.50 49.96 -42.98
N HIS A 35 -56.15 51.03 -42.27
CA HIS A 35 -54.84 51.17 -41.59
C HIS A 35 -54.51 49.98 -40.68
N ILE A 36 -55.49 49.37 -40.02
CA ILE A 36 -55.30 48.22 -39.12
C ILE A 36 -54.84 46.97 -39.89
N ASN A 37 -55.39 46.70 -41.08
CA ASN A 37 -54.96 45.57 -41.91
C ASN A 37 -53.54 45.78 -42.47
N ILE A 38 -53.15 47.05 -42.73
CA ILE A 38 -51.77 47.40 -43.11
C ILE A 38 -50.79 47.06 -41.99
N GLU A 39 -51.09 47.41 -40.74
CA GLU A 39 -50.23 47.11 -39.59
C GLU A 39 -50.13 45.59 -39.33
N ARG A 40 -51.23 44.85 -39.49
CA ARG A 40 -51.22 43.38 -39.41
C ARG A 40 -50.40 42.72 -40.54
N ALA A 41 -50.44 43.28 -41.75
CA ALA A 41 -49.64 42.79 -42.86
C ALA A 41 -48.14 43.00 -42.62
N LYS A 42 -47.77 44.19 -42.11
CA LYS A 42 -46.40 44.48 -41.66
C LYS A 42 -45.94 43.51 -40.58
N PHE A 43 -46.79 43.25 -39.58
CA PHE A 43 -46.48 42.28 -38.52
C PHE A 43 -46.16 40.89 -39.11
N CYS A 44 -47.02 40.37 -39.98
CA CYS A 44 -46.84 39.05 -40.58
C CYS A 44 -45.55 38.98 -41.41
N LYS A 45 -45.25 40.05 -42.13
CA LYS A 45 -44.02 40.16 -42.92
C LYS A 45 -42.78 40.15 -42.03
N GLU A 46 -42.74 41.00 -41.00
CA GLU A 46 -41.63 41.05 -40.06
C GLU A 46 -41.45 39.72 -39.30
N PHE A 47 -42.56 39.05 -38.96
CA PHE A 47 -42.52 37.72 -38.36
C PHE A 47 -41.83 36.70 -39.30
N ILE A 48 -42.22 36.65 -40.58
CA ILE A 48 -41.61 35.72 -41.54
C ILE A 48 -40.12 36.00 -41.69
N GLU A 49 -39.76 37.27 -41.95
CA GLU A 49 -38.37 37.69 -42.22
C GLU A 49 -37.45 37.45 -41.01
N ARG A 50 -37.96 37.61 -39.79
CA ARG A 50 -37.13 37.60 -38.57
C ARG A 50 -37.24 36.34 -37.74
N VAL A 51 -38.28 35.53 -37.93
CA VAL A 51 -38.51 34.30 -37.14
C VAL A 51 -38.48 33.06 -38.01
N LEU A 52 -39.08 33.09 -39.21
CA LEU A 52 -39.15 31.91 -40.10
C LEU A 52 -37.94 31.77 -41.02
N MET A 53 -37.25 32.87 -41.36
CA MET A 53 -36.00 32.83 -42.15
C MET A 53 -34.74 32.58 -41.30
N ILE A 54 -34.88 32.22 -40.02
CA ILE A 54 -33.76 31.78 -39.17
C ILE A 54 -33.40 30.32 -39.53
N ASP A 55 -32.10 29.97 -39.51
CA ASP A 55 -31.56 28.61 -39.81
C ASP A 55 -32.01 27.49 -38.85
N LEU A 56 -32.96 27.74 -37.93
CA LEU A 56 -33.43 26.75 -36.98
C LEU A 56 -34.84 26.25 -37.36
N PRO A 57 -35.12 24.94 -37.28
CA PRO A 57 -36.44 24.40 -37.60
C PRO A 57 -37.53 24.90 -36.64
N LEU A 58 -38.67 25.31 -37.18
CA LEU A 58 -39.81 25.79 -36.38
C LEU A 58 -40.31 24.74 -35.36
N LYS A 59 -40.17 23.45 -35.69
CA LYS A 59 -40.48 22.33 -34.80
C LYS A 59 -39.62 22.30 -33.52
N GLU A 60 -38.38 22.77 -33.59
CA GLU A 60 -37.47 22.80 -32.44
C GLU A 60 -37.68 24.05 -31.58
N ILE A 61 -37.97 25.17 -32.25
CA ILE A 61 -38.15 26.47 -31.60
C ILE A 61 -39.54 26.57 -30.95
N CYS A 62 -40.58 26.14 -31.68
CA CYS A 62 -41.98 26.26 -31.32
C CYS A 62 -42.74 24.92 -31.42
N PRO A 63 -42.33 23.87 -30.66
CA PRO A 63 -42.93 22.54 -30.73
C PRO A 63 -44.42 22.48 -30.35
N PHE A 64 -44.90 23.33 -29.44
CA PHE A 64 -46.30 23.32 -29.01
C PHE A 64 -47.23 23.75 -30.15
N ASN A 65 -47.00 24.92 -30.74
CA ASN A 65 -47.82 25.37 -31.87
C ASN A 65 -47.56 24.55 -33.13
N TYR A 66 -46.34 24.02 -33.31
CA TYR A 66 -46.08 23.07 -34.38
C TYR A 66 -46.96 21.82 -34.22
N TYR A 67 -47.07 21.26 -33.02
CA TYR A 67 -47.93 20.11 -32.77
C TYR A 67 -49.42 20.40 -33.00
N HIS A 68 -49.89 21.61 -32.66
CA HIS A 68 -51.32 21.95 -32.70
C HIS A 68 -51.80 22.62 -34.00
N LEU A 69 -50.92 23.25 -34.78
CA LEU A 69 -51.31 24.10 -35.92
C LEU A 69 -50.53 23.86 -37.21
N ASN A 70 -49.55 22.95 -37.26
CA ASN A 70 -48.64 22.88 -38.41
C ASN A 70 -49.35 22.72 -39.75
N SER A 71 -50.35 21.83 -39.85
CA SER A 71 -51.09 21.63 -41.10
C SER A 71 -51.80 22.90 -41.57
N ASP A 72 -52.46 23.61 -40.66
CA ASP A 72 -53.21 24.82 -40.98
C ASP A 72 -52.26 25.97 -41.35
N PHE A 73 -51.09 26.02 -40.70
CA PHE A 73 -50.07 27.04 -40.91
C PHE A 73 -49.34 26.89 -42.25
N GLU A 74 -49.00 25.65 -42.63
CA GLU A 74 -48.34 25.36 -43.92
C GLU A 74 -49.23 25.75 -45.11
N ASP A 75 -50.52 25.44 -45.05
CA ASP A 75 -51.48 25.75 -46.10
C ASP A 75 -51.60 27.28 -46.37
N PHE A 76 -51.35 28.14 -45.36
CA PHE A 76 -51.33 29.58 -45.58
C PHE A 76 -50.21 30.01 -46.54
N PHE A 77 -49.06 29.32 -46.52
CA PHE A 77 -47.97 29.61 -47.45
C PHE A 77 -48.25 29.12 -48.88
N ASP A 78 -49.26 28.26 -49.07
CA ASP A 78 -49.76 27.85 -50.38
C ASP A 78 -50.83 28.79 -50.96
N GLY A 79 -51.12 29.90 -50.27
CA GLY A 79 -51.94 31.00 -50.78
C GLY A 79 -53.25 31.21 -50.05
N ARG A 80 -53.61 30.35 -49.08
CA ARG A 80 -54.85 30.44 -48.29
C ARG A 80 -54.96 31.73 -47.48
N TYR A 81 -53.84 32.42 -47.23
CA TYR A 81 -53.81 33.67 -46.47
C TYR A 81 -54.61 34.80 -47.13
N LYS A 82 -54.86 34.70 -48.45
CA LYS A 82 -55.71 35.65 -49.19
C LYS A 82 -57.20 35.46 -48.89
N GLU A 83 -57.59 34.26 -48.48
CA GLU A 83 -58.97 33.90 -48.16
C GLU A 83 -59.28 34.20 -46.70
N ASP A 84 -58.31 33.93 -45.80
CA ASP A 84 -58.47 34.12 -44.36
C ASP A 84 -57.20 34.75 -43.76
N PHE A 85 -57.06 36.06 -44.01
CA PHE A 85 -55.92 36.84 -43.51
C PHE A 85 -55.90 36.99 -41.99
N GLY A 86 -57.08 37.07 -41.37
CA GLY A 86 -57.23 37.17 -39.91
C GLY A 86 -56.66 35.96 -39.20
N LEU A 87 -56.98 34.75 -39.69
CA LEU A 87 -56.47 33.51 -39.12
C LEU A 87 -54.96 33.36 -39.34
N PHE A 88 -54.45 33.76 -40.51
CA PHE A 88 -53.01 33.78 -40.78
C PHE A 88 -52.26 34.69 -39.80
N TYR A 89 -52.76 35.90 -39.56
CA TYR A 89 -52.20 36.83 -38.58
C TYR A 89 -52.14 36.22 -37.18
N ILE A 90 -53.25 35.64 -36.72
CA ILE A 90 -53.32 34.98 -35.41
C ILE A 90 -52.34 33.81 -35.29
N CYS A 91 -52.16 33.01 -36.34
CA CYS A 91 -51.17 31.94 -36.35
C CYS A 91 -49.74 32.47 -36.19
N CYS A 92 -49.37 33.54 -36.91
CA CYS A 92 -48.07 34.21 -36.76
C CYS A 92 -47.85 34.68 -35.31
N VAL A 93 -48.87 35.28 -34.69
CA VAL A 93 -48.81 35.71 -33.28
C VAL A 93 -48.63 34.54 -32.32
N ARG A 94 -49.31 33.40 -32.56
CA ARG A 94 -49.15 32.18 -31.74
C ARG A 94 -47.72 31.67 -31.75
N PHE A 95 -47.13 31.53 -32.93
CA PHE A 95 -45.75 31.12 -33.07
C PHE A 95 -44.77 32.14 -32.47
N LEU A 96 -45.05 33.44 -32.60
CA LEU A 96 -44.25 34.49 -31.96
C LEU A 96 -44.26 34.37 -30.43
N LYS A 97 -45.43 34.12 -29.82
CA LYS A 97 -45.55 33.97 -28.35
C LYS A 97 -44.71 32.82 -27.82
N GLU A 98 -44.74 31.67 -28.49
CA GLU A 98 -43.91 30.54 -28.10
C GLU A 98 -42.43 30.81 -28.35
N TYR A 99 -42.09 31.51 -29.43
CA TYR A 99 -40.70 31.91 -29.71
C TYR A 99 -40.12 32.83 -28.64
N ILE A 100 -40.91 33.78 -28.12
CA ILE A 100 -40.53 34.62 -26.98
C ILE A 100 -40.19 33.76 -25.76
N MET A 101 -41.03 32.74 -25.48
CA MET A 101 -40.78 31.81 -24.37
C MET A 101 -39.52 30.98 -24.61
N TYR A 102 -39.24 30.56 -25.85
CA TYR A 102 -37.99 29.89 -26.22
C TYR A 102 -36.76 30.76 -25.93
N LEU A 103 -36.77 32.01 -26.38
CA LEU A 103 -35.66 32.95 -26.12
C LEU A 103 -35.46 33.17 -24.62
N SER A 104 -36.54 33.31 -23.86
CA SER A 104 -36.50 33.47 -22.40
C SER A 104 -35.88 32.26 -21.70
N ARG A 105 -36.21 31.03 -22.12
CA ARG A 105 -35.55 29.80 -21.59
C ARG A 105 -34.05 29.76 -21.86
N LYS A 106 -33.62 30.30 -22.99
CA LYS A 106 -32.20 30.41 -23.37
C LYS A 106 -31.50 31.64 -22.79
N LYS A 107 -32.22 32.48 -22.02
CA LYS A 107 -31.75 33.78 -21.50
C LYS A 107 -31.28 34.73 -22.61
N LEU A 108 -31.91 34.64 -23.78
CA LEU A 108 -31.68 35.52 -24.92
C LEU A 108 -32.77 36.59 -24.95
N SER A 109 -32.40 37.83 -25.26
CA SER A 109 -33.35 38.91 -25.52
C SER A 109 -33.26 39.34 -26.99
N ASN A 110 -34.41 39.65 -27.58
CA ASN A 110 -34.48 40.19 -28.92
C ASN A 110 -35.43 41.38 -28.92
N VAL A 111 -34.86 42.57 -29.12
CA VAL A 111 -35.60 43.86 -29.10
C VAL A 111 -36.70 43.87 -30.15
N PHE A 112 -36.45 43.29 -31.33
CA PHE A 112 -37.42 43.24 -32.42
C PHE A 112 -38.60 42.32 -32.10
N VAL A 113 -38.32 41.14 -31.56
CA VAL A 113 -39.37 40.21 -31.13
C VAL A 113 -40.24 40.84 -30.03
N SER A 114 -39.64 41.61 -29.13
CA SER A 114 -40.36 42.34 -28.08
C SER A 114 -41.21 43.47 -28.66
N SER A 115 -40.67 44.22 -29.64
CA SER A 115 -41.42 45.25 -30.37
C SER A 115 -42.59 44.69 -31.14
N LEU A 116 -42.40 43.53 -31.79
CA LEU A 116 -43.43 42.83 -32.55
C LEU A 116 -44.52 42.30 -31.63
N TRP A 117 -44.17 41.83 -30.42
CA TRP A 117 -45.15 41.47 -29.41
C TRP A 117 -46.01 42.66 -28.96
N ASN A 118 -45.38 43.80 -28.68
CA ASN A 118 -46.08 45.01 -28.25
C ASN A 118 -47.08 45.49 -29.32
N SER A 119 -46.74 45.40 -30.62
CA SER A 119 -47.67 45.79 -31.68
C SER A 119 -48.91 44.90 -31.77
N PHE A 120 -48.84 43.63 -31.37
CA PHE A 120 -50.02 42.78 -31.18
C PHE A 120 -50.77 43.07 -29.87
N GLU A 121 -50.04 43.42 -28.82
CA GLU A 121 -50.64 43.75 -27.52
C GLU A 121 -51.57 44.96 -27.63
N ASP A 122 -51.12 45.97 -28.39
CA ASP A 122 -51.82 47.23 -28.67
C ASP A 122 -52.81 47.16 -29.86
N ASP A 123 -52.92 46.02 -30.57
CA ASP A 123 -53.80 45.88 -31.73
C ASP A 123 -55.30 45.97 -31.38
N ASP A 124 -56.08 46.68 -32.20
CA ASP A 124 -57.53 46.76 -32.06
C ASP A 124 -58.20 45.51 -32.66
N LEU A 125 -58.57 44.59 -31.77
CA LEU A 125 -59.22 43.34 -32.12
C LEU A 125 -60.65 43.50 -32.67
N SER A 126 -61.24 44.70 -32.63
CA SER A 126 -62.64 44.96 -33.04
C SER A 126 -62.95 44.50 -34.47
N LEU A 127 -61.99 44.69 -35.39
CA LEU A 127 -62.07 44.36 -36.81
C LEU A 127 -61.79 42.89 -37.14
N LEU A 128 -61.42 42.06 -36.17
CA LEU A 128 -61.29 40.62 -36.37
C LEU A 128 -62.64 39.93 -36.24
N ASP A 129 -62.77 38.80 -36.92
CA ASP A 129 -63.87 37.86 -36.74
C ASP A 129 -63.86 37.24 -35.32
N GLU A 130 -65.03 36.78 -34.86
CA GLU A 130 -65.21 36.23 -33.51
C GLU A 130 -64.34 35.00 -33.21
N ARG A 131 -63.87 34.29 -34.24
CA ARG A 131 -62.93 33.17 -34.06
C ARG A 131 -61.53 33.70 -33.75
N CYS A 132 -61.03 34.65 -34.53
CA CYS A 132 -59.74 35.29 -34.31
C CYS A 132 -59.67 36.08 -32.99
N LYS A 133 -60.76 36.77 -32.59
CA LYS A 133 -60.85 37.43 -31.27
C LYS A 133 -60.66 36.47 -30.10
N ARG A 134 -61.30 35.29 -30.15
CA ARG A 134 -61.16 34.26 -29.11
C ARG A 134 -59.72 33.73 -29.05
N GLN A 135 -59.11 33.47 -30.20
CA GLN A 135 -57.72 33.04 -30.27
C GLN A 135 -56.75 34.13 -29.76
N ALA A 136 -56.95 35.39 -30.12
CA ALA A 136 -56.15 36.51 -29.61
C ALA A 136 -56.22 36.61 -28.07
N ASN A 137 -57.41 36.47 -27.49
CA ASN A 137 -57.59 36.45 -26.04
C ASN A 137 -56.92 35.25 -25.37
N TYR A 138 -57.03 34.06 -25.98
CA TYR A 138 -56.32 32.85 -25.53
C TYR A 138 -54.80 33.06 -25.51
N ILE A 139 -54.23 33.65 -26.57
CA ILE A 139 -52.80 33.94 -26.66
C ILE A 139 -52.33 34.89 -25.55
N LYS A 140 -53.13 35.94 -25.26
CA LYS A 140 -52.80 36.94 -24.24
C LYS A 140 -52.88 36.36 -22.82
N LYS A 141 -53.80 35.41 -22.55
CA LYS A 141 -54.14 34.99 -21.17
C LYS A 141 -53.72 33.57 -20.81
N GLU A 142 -54.04 32.59 -21.66
CA GLU A 142 -54.07 31.17 -21.27
C GLU A 142 -52.92 30.38 -21.90
N MET A 143 -52.55 30.70 -23.14
CA MET A 143 -51.58 29.96 -23.93
C MET A 143 -50.22 29.75 -23.25
N GLY A 144 -49.76 30.71 -22.43
CA GLY A 144 -48.51 30.56 -21.69
C GLY A 144 -48.56 29.41 -20.68
N VAL A 145 -49.70 29.19 -20.03
CA VAL A 145 -49.90 28.09 -19.08
C VAL A 145 -49.96 26.76 -19.81
N ASP A 146 -50.65 26.70 -20.95
CA ASP A 146 -50.75 25.47 -21.74
C ASP A 146 -49.39 25.07 -22.35
N ILE A 147 -48.59 26.05 -22.78
CA ILE A 147 -47.21 25.81 -23.18
C ILE A 147 -46.42 25.22 -22.00
N LEU A 148 -46.52 25.79 -20.80
CA LEU A 148 -45.84 25.25 -19.62
C LEU A 148 -46.28 23.81 -19.32
N ASN A 149 -47.59 23.53 -19.34
CA ASN A 149 -48.12 22.18 -19.14
C ASN A 149 -47.65 21.19 -20.22
N PHE A 150 -47.51 21.63 -21.47
CA PHE A 150 -46.94 20.81 -22.54
C PHE A 150 -45.47 20.43 -22.28
N TYR A 151 -44.66 21.35 -21.76
CA TYR A 151 -43.26 21.09 -21.43
C TYR A 151 -43.06 20.34 -20.10
N PHE A 152 -43.92 20.58 -19.11
CA PHE A 152 -43.81 20.05 -17.74
C PHE A 152 -44.79 18.92 -17.42
N GLY A 153 -45.61 18.48 -18.37
CA GLY A 153 -46.62 17.45 -18.15
C GLY A 153 -46.07 16.20 -17.45
N ASP A 154 -46.96 15.38 -16.88
CA ASP A 154 -46.70 14.35 -15.86
C ASP A 154 -45.29 13.73 -15.86
N LYS A 155 -44.80 13.23 -17.00
CA LYS A 155 -43.49 12.58 -17.12
C LYS A 155 -42.30 13.46 -16.76
N GLY A 156 -42.35 14.77 -17.05
CA GLY A 156 -41.26 15.70 -16.75
C GLY A 156 -41.14 15.98 -15.25
N PHE A 157 -42.29 16.09 -14.58
CA PHE A 157 -42.35 16.28 -13.14
C PHE A 157 -42.02 14.98 -12.37
N GLU A 158 -42.53 13.84 -12.84
CA GLU A 158 -42.16 12.51 -12.30
C GLU A 158 -40.64 12.26 -12.40
N ALA A 159 -40.02 12.56 -13.54
CA ALA A 159 -38.57 12.43 -13.70
C ALA A 159 -37.78 13.32 -12.72
N PHE A 160 -38.29 14.51 -12.41
CA PHE A 160 -37.67 15.39 -11.42
C PHE A 160 -37.79 14.85 -9.99
N LEU A 161 -38.96 14.31 -9.62
CA LEU A 161 -39.16 13.67 -8.33
C LEU A 161 -38.28 12.43 -8.16
N ASP A 162 -38.18 11.61 -9.21
CA ASP A 162 -37.32 10.43 -9.23
C ASP A 162 -35.84 10.78 -9.12
N LEU A 163 -35.40 11.86 -9.78
CA LEU A 163 -34.04 12.37 -9.64
C LEU A 163 -33.72 12.72 -8.18
N SER A 164 -34.61 13.46 -7.50
CA SER A 164 -34.42 13.83 -6.10
C SER A 164 -34.30 12.61 -5.18
N ASN A 165 -35.16 11.60 -5.40
CA ASN A 165 -35.12 10.35 -4.63
C ASN A 165 -33.84 9.56 -4.90
N ASN A 166 -33.38 9.52 -6.16
CA ASN A 166 -32.17 8.81 -6.54
C ASN A 166 -30.91 9.48 -5.97
N ILE A 167 -30.88 10.82 -5.92
CA ILE A 167 -29.80 11.57 -5.27
C ILE A 167 -29.71 11.20 -3.79
N LYS A 168 -30.82 11.23 -3.05
CA LYS A 168 -30.85 10.83 -1.63
C LYS A 168 -30.39 9.39 -1.40
N LYS A 169 -30.82 8.46 -2.26
CA LYS A 169 -30.38 7.06 -2.20
C LYS A 169 -28.88 6.92 -2.48
N ALA A 170 -28.34 7.69 -3.42
CA ALA A 170 -26.93 7.69 -3.75
C ALA A 170 -26.07 8.25 -2.60
N GLU A 171 -26.51 9.33 -1.96
CA GLU A 171 -25.85 9.90 -0.77
C GLU A 171 -25.80 8.90 0.39
N PHE A 172 -26.94 8.25 0.69
CA PHE A 172 -27.00 7.24 1.75
C PHE A 172 -26.04 6.07 1.49
N LYS A 173 -26.05 5.53 0.26
CA LYS A 173 -25.14 4.44 -0.13
C LYS A 173 -23.67 4.85 -0.08
N SER A 174 -23.36 6.09 -0.49
CA SER A 174 -22.00 6.64 -0.42
C SER A 174 -21.48 6.68 1.02
N GLU A 175 -22.30 7.14 1.96
CA GLU A 175 -21.94 7.17 3.38
C GLU A 175 -21.78 5.76 3.98
N GLU A 176 -22.61 4.81 3.57
CA GLU A 176 -22.47 3.40 3.98
C GLU A 176 -21.17 2.78 3.47
N ILE A 177 -20.82 3.01 2.21
CA ILE A 177 -19.56 2.55 1.61
C ILE A 177 -18.36 3.15 2.36
N LYS A 178 -18.37 4.46 2.65
CA LYS A 178 -17.28 5.10 3.43
C LYS A 178 -17.09 4.45 4.79
N LYS A 179 -18.18 4.20 5.52
CA LYS A 179 -18.14 3.52 6.83
C LYS A 179 -17.55 2.11 6.71
N ASN A 180 -17.95 1.36 5.69
CA ASN A 180 -17.44 0.00 5.46
C ASN A 180 -15.94 0.00 5.13
N ILE A 181 -15.45 0.97 4.33
CA ILE A 181 -14.02 1.12 4.04
C ILE A 181 -13.24 1.42 5.31
N ILE A 182 -13.67 2.40 6.11
CA ILE A 182 -13.00 2.78 7.37
C ILE A 182 -12.93 1.59 8.33
N ASN A 183 -14.04 0.86 8.50
CA ASN A 183 -14.06 -0.34 9.35
C ASN A 183 -13.16 -1.46 8.80
N GLY A 184 -13.14 -1.65 7.48
CA GLY A 184 -12.27 -2.61 6.81
C GLY A 184 -10.78 -2.30 7.02
N GLU A 185 -10.39 -1.04 6.85
CA GLU A 185 -9.02 -0.58 7.08
C GLU A 185 -8.60 -0.75 8.55
N ALA A 186 -9.47 -0.43 9.51
CA ALA A 186 -9.19 -0.60 10.93
C ALA A 186 -8.98 -2.09 11.28
N ASN A 187 -9.84 -2.97 10.78
CA ASN A 187 -9.72 -4.41 10.98
C ASN A 187 -8.46 -4.98 10.34
N LEU A 188 -8.11 -4.55 9.13
CA LEU A 188 -6.91 -5.00 8.43
C LEU A 188 -5.64 -4.55 9.16
N ARG A 189 -5.57 -3.29 9.61
CA ARG A 189 -4.45 -2.78 10.41
C ARG A 189 -4.26 -3.59 11.68
N LYS A 190 -5.34 -3.87 12.41
CA LYS A 190 -5.28 -4.70 13.61
C LYS A 190 -4.77 -6.12 13.31
N PHE A 191 -5.26 -6.76 12.25
CA PHE A 191 -4.79 -8.07 11.83
C PHE A 191 -3.29 -8.07 11.46
N LEU A 192 -2.83 -7.03 10.77
CA LEU A 192 -1.42 -6.89 10.40
C LEU A 192 -0.52 -6.67 11.62
N ASP A 193 -0.93 -5.83 12.58
CA ASP A 193 -0.20 -5.63 13.84
C ASP A 193 -0.12 -6.93 14.65
N ASP A 194 -1.24 -7.63 14.82
CA ASP A 194 -1.28 -8.91 15.52
C ASP A 194 -0.34 -9.95 14.86
N LYS A 195 -0.28 -9.95 13.52
CA LYS A 195 0.63 -10.82 12.77
C LYS A 195 2.09 -10.38 12.90
N GLN A 196 2.37 -9.09 12.88
CA GLN A 196 3.73 -8.58 13.09
C GLN A 196 4.25 -8.97 14.47
N ILE A 197 3.42 -8.86 15.51
CA ILE A 197 3.75 -9.30 16.87
C ILE A 197 4.07 -10.81 16.90
N GLN A 198 3.24 -11.64 16.25
CA GLN A 198 3.48 -13.09 16.16
C GLN A 198 4.78 -13.42 15.42
N VAL A 199 5.07 -12.73 14.32
CA VAL A 199 6.29 -12.94 13.52
C VAL A 199 7.53 -12.54 14.31
N ASN A 200 7.50 -11.39 15.00
CA ASN A 200 8.61 -10.95 15.83
C ASN A 200 8.86 -11.93 16.98
N ALA A 201 7.81 -12.35 17.69
CA ALA A 201 7.93 -13.35 18.75
C ALA A 201 8.49 -14.70 18.25
N LEU A 202 8.16 -15.10 17.02
CA LEU A 202 8.73 -16.30 16.40
C LEU A 202 10.20 -16.10 16.02
N SER A 203 10.56 -14.92 15.49
CA SER A 203 11.94 -14.56 15.17
C SER A 203 12.82 -14.61 16.41
N ASP A 204 12.38 -14.01 17.51
CA ASP A 204 13.11 -14.00 18.79
C ASP A 204 13.35 -15.44 19.30
N LYS A 205 12.31 -16.28 19.28
CA LYS A 205 12.43 -17.71 19.65
C LYS A 205 13.38 -18.48 18.75
N LEU A 206 13.40 -18.18 17.45
CA LEU A 206 14.29 -18.84 16.50
C LEU A 206 15.75 -18.43 16.73
N GLU A 207 16.02 -17.17 17.04
CA GLU A 207 17.36 -16.72 17.42
C GLU A 207 17.85 -17.36 18.72
N GLU A 208 16.98 -17.48 19.72
CA GLU A 208 17.25 -18.19 20.96
C GLU A 208 17.62 -19.65 20.70
N GLN A 209 16.80 -20.37 19.91
CA GLN A 209 17.07 -21.75 19.53
C GLN A 209 18.35 -21.91 18.71
N LYS A 210 18.62 -21.03 17.76
CA LYS A 210 19.86 -21.03 16.97
C LYS A 210 21.09 -20.86 17.87
N THR A 211 21.00 -19.96 18.85
CA THR A 211 22.07 -19.71 19.81
C THR A 211 22.30 -20.93 20.70
N ALA A 212 21.23 -21.49 21.28
CA ALA A 212 21.30 -22.71 22.08
C ALA A 212 21.91 -23.87 21.29
N PHE A 213 21.47 -24.11 20.05
CA PHE A 213 21.98 -25.20 19.22
C PHE A 213 23.48 -25.05 18.88
N ASN A 214 23.93 -23.82 18.61
CA ASN A 214 25.35 -23.55 18.36
C ASN A 214 26.22 -23.87 19.58
N PHE A 215 25.77 -23.54 20.80
CA PHE A 215 26.51 -23.88 22.03
C PHE A 215 26.52 -25.38 22.34
N VAL A 216 25.42 -26.10 22.08
CA VAL A 216 25.38 -27.57 22.16
C VAL A 216 26.39 -28.18 21.18
N GLY A 217 26.38 -27.73 19.92
CA GLY A 217 27.30 -28.22 18.89
C GLY A 217 28.77 -27.95 19.24
N LEU A 218 29.09 -26.76 19.76
CA LEU A 218 30.44 -26.42 20.23
C LEU A 218 30.87 -27.27 21.43
N SER A 219 29.97 -27.50 22.39
CA SER A 219 30.24 -28.36 23.56
C SER A 219 30.57 -29.79 23.13
N GLN A 220 29.78 -30.37 22.22
CA GLN A 220 30.04 -31.70 21.64
C GLN A 220 31.38 -31.71 20.87
N GLY A 221 31.70 -30.64 20.15
CA GLY A 221 32.99 -30.45 19.50
C GLY A 221 34.16 -30.52 20.49
N PHE A 222 34.08 -29.78 21.61
CA PHE A 222 35.09 -29.82 22.68
C PHE A 222 35.19 -31.21 23.34
N GLU A 223 34.08 -31.90 23.56
CA GLU A 223 34.08 -33.26 24.10
C GLU A 223 34.88 -34.23 23.21
N SER A 224 34.69 -34.13 21.89
CA SER A 224 35.41 -34.96 20.92
C SER A 224 36.92 -34.70 20.94
N LEU A 225 37.34 -33.43 21.11
CA LEU A 225 38.74 -33.03 21.21
C LEU A 225 39.37 -33.51 22.53
N LEU A 226 38.62 -33.41 23.64
CA LEU A 226 39.04 -33.90 24.95
C LEU A 226 39.27 -35.41 24.94
N ARG A 227 38.35 -36.16 24.33
CA ARG A 227 38.49 -37.62 24.17
C ARG A 227 39.77 -37.98 23.44
N LYS A 228 40.08 -37.30 22.33
CA LYS A 228 41.33 -37.48 21.58
C LYS A 228 42.57 -37.14 22.43
N LYS A 229 42.54 -36.03 23.18
CA LYS A 229 43.68 -35.62 24.02
C LYS A 229 43.91 -36.54 25.22
N ARG A 230 42.85 -37.04 25.88
CA ARG A 230 42.96 -38.03 26.96
C ARG A 230 43.56 -39.35 26.45
N ASN A 231 43.18 -39.80 25.25
CA ASN A 231 43.80 -40.96 24.63
C ASN A 231 45.31 -40.75 24.40
N ASN A 232 45.69 -39.58 23.86
CA ASN A 232 47.10 -39.24 23.69
C ASN A 232 47.85 -39.14 25.03
N GLN A 233 47.21 -38.62 26.08
CA GLN A 233 47.77 -38.57 27.42
C GLN A 233 48.09 -39.97 27.95
N ALA A 234 47.20 -40.95 27.75
CA ALA A 234 47.41 -42.34 28.14
C ALA A 234 48.58 -42.98 27.37
N ILE A 235 48.68 -42.72 26.06
CA ILE A 235 49.80 -43.20 25.24
C ILE A 235 51.13 -42.62 25.74
N VAL A 236 51.18 -41.31 26.02
CA VAL A 236 52.40 -40.65 26.52
C VAL A 236 52.75 -41.12 27.93
N LEU A 237 51.76 -41.38 28.79
CA LEU A 237 51.98 -41.97 30.13
C LEU A 237 52.59 -43.37 30.03
N CYS A 238 52.07 -44.20 29.11
CA CYS A 238 52.60 -45.53 28.83
C CYS A 238 54.05 -45.44 28.34
N LEU A 239 54.35 -44.53 27.41
CA LEU A 239 55.72 -44.28 26.95
C LEU A 239 56.64 -43.82 28.08
N LEU A 240 56.18 -42.92 28.95
CA LEU A 240 56.93 -42.43 30.10
C LEU A 240 57.28 -43.58 31.06
N PHE A 241 56.34 -44.51 31.28
CA PHE A 241 56.56 -45.71 32.09
C PHE A 241 57.64 -46.61 31.50
N PHE A 242 57.60 -46.89 30.19
CA PHE A 242 58.63 -47.70 29.53
C PHE A 242 60.01 -47.06 29.54
N ILE A 243 60.12 -45.75 29.30
CA ILE A 243 61.40 -45.02 29.39
C ILE A 243 61.91 -45.02 30.84
N GLY A 244 61.01 -44.90 31.82
CA GLY A 244 61.36 -44.99 33.23
C GLY A 244 61.96 -46.35 33.61
N ILE A 245 61.43 -47.44 33.06
CA ILE A 245 62.04 -48.78 33.22
C ILE A 245 63.39 -48.85 32.49
N PHE A 246 63.46 -48.34 31.25
CA PHE A 246 64.67 -48.36 30.43
C PHE A 246 65.85 -47.66 31.10
N LEU A 247 65.60 -46.64 31.92
CA LEU A 247 66.61 -45.93 32.70
C LEU A 247 67.41 -46.84 33.63
N PHE A 248 66.83 -47.94 34.13
CA PHE A 248 67.56 -48.87 35.00
C PHE A 248 68.44 -49.88 34.25
N ILE A 249 68.28 -50.01 32.93
CA ILE A 249 68.97 -51.04 32.12
C ILE A 249 70.49 -50.79 32.03
N PRO A 250 71.00 -49.57 31.75
CA PRO A 250 72.44 -49.32 31.70
C PRO A 250 73.13 -49.60 33.04
N LEU A 251 72.49 -49.25 34.15
CA LEU A 251 73.00 -49.55 35.49
C LEU A 251 73.06 -51.04 35.78
N PHE A 252 71.98 -51.78 35.47
CA PHE A 252 71.93 -53.22 35.70
C PHE A 252 72.95 -53.98 34.83
N THR A 253 73.04 -53.62 33.55
CA THR A 253 74.00 -54.24 32.61
C THR A 253 75.45 -53.93 32.97
N TYR A 254 75.75 -52.74 33.51
CA TYR A 254 77.08 -52.42 34.05
C TYR A 254 77.44 -53.30 35.25
N ILE A 255 76.51 -53.51 36.19
CA ILE A 255 76.72 -54.37 37.37
C ILE A 255 76.97 -55.82 36.94
N GLU A 256 76.14 -56.37 36.04
CA GLU A 256 76.34 -57.74 35.52
C GLU A 256 77.68 -57.89 34.78
N LEU A 257 78.04 -56.94 33.91
CA LEU A 257 79.31 -56.97 33.18
C LEU A 257 80.51 -56.93 34.13
N TYR A 258 80.44 -56.10 35.19
CA TYR A 258 81.48 -56.01 36.20
C TYR A 258 81.63 -57.33 36.98
N GLN A 259 80.52 -57.97 37.35
CA GLN A 259 80.53 -59.28 38.03
C GLN A 259 81.09 -60.40 37.14
N VAL A 260 80.70 -60.48 35.88
CA VAL A 260 81.15 -61.54 34.94
C VAL A 260 82.62 -61.40 34.57
N ARG A 261 83.13 -60.17 34.45
CA ARG A 261 84.53 -59.93 34.04
C ARG A 261 85.57 -60.32 35.10
N ASN A 262 85.14 -60.58 36.35
CA ASN A 262 85.96 -61.09 37.45
C ASN A 262 87.33 -60.39 37.55
N GLN A 263 87.34 -59.06 37.34
CA GLN A 263 88.56 -58.27 37.28
C GLN A 263 89.06 -58.03 38.71
N SER A 264 90.03 -58.84 39.13
CA SER A 264 90.78 -58.71 40.39
C SER A 264 91.77 -57.53 40.35
N SER A 265 91.34 -56.37 39.85
CA SER A 265 92.12 -55.14 39.82
C SER A 265 91.36 -54.07 40.58
N GLU A 266 91.94 -53.60 41.69
CA GLU A 266 91.36 -52.62 42.63
C GLU A 266 91.10 -51.22 42.03
N SER A 267 91.31 -51.02 40.72
CA SER A 267 91.11 -49.74 40.06
C SER A 267 89.84 -49.71 39.21
N PHE A 268 89.02 -48.70 39.44
CA PHE A 268 87.83 -48.37 38.64
C PHE A 268 88.22 -48.06 37.19
N ASP A 269 87.78 -48.90 36.24
CA ASP A 269 88.02 -48.67 34.81
C ASP A 269 87.01 -47.68 34.22
N TRP A 270 87.34 -46.40 34.35
CA TRP A 270 86.53 -45.29 33.89
C TRP A 270 86.20 -45.35 32.38
N LYS A 271 87.02 -46.04 31.56
CA LYS A 271 86.81 -46.13 30.11
C LYS A 271 85.59 -46.99 29.77
N ILE A 272 85.29 -47.99 30.58
CA ILE A 272 84.13 -48.88 30.40
C ILE A 272 82.88 -48.24 30.98
N PHE A 273 83.01 -47.47 32.06
CA PHE A 273 81.88 -46.78 32.71
C PHE A 273 81.34 -45.62 31.86
N LEU A 274 82.22 -44.91 31.15
CA LEU A 274 81.86 -43.69 30.42
C LEU A 274 80.72 -43.86 29.38
N PRO A 275 80.68 -44.93 28.55
CA PRO A 275 79.54 -45.18 27.65
C PRO A 275 78.20 -45.38 28.37
N PHE A 276 78.18 -46.08 29.53
CA PHE A 276 76.95 -46.31 30.29
C PHE A 276 76.40 -45.00 30.85
N VAL A 277 77.25 -44.15 31.42
CA VAL A 277 76.85 -42.80 31.89
C VAL A 277 76.31 -41.96 30.73
N SER A 278 76.91 -42.08 29.55
CA SER A 278 76.48 -41.31 28.38
C SER A 278 75.07 -41.74 27.93
N ILE A 279 74.79 -43.04 27.89
CA ILE A 279 73.46 -43.59 27.58
C ILE A 279 72.44 -43.22 28.67
N GLU A 280 72.85 -43.25 29.94
CA GLU A 280 72.03 -42.86 31.09
C GLU A 280 71.58 -41.39 30.97
N LEU A 281 72.52 -40.47 30.71
CA LEU A 281 72.23 -39.04 30.55
C LEU A 281 71.30 -38.77 29.37
N ILE A 282 71.48 -39.47 28.25
CA ILE A 282 70.59 -39.36 27.08
C ILE A 282 69.19 -39.86 27.43
N THR A 283 69.08 -40.99 28.14
CA THR A 283 67.80 -41.56 28.57
C THR A 283 67.07 -40.62 29.54
N LEU A 284 67.78 -40.04 30.50
CA LEU A 284 67.27 -39.02 31.42
C LEU A 284 66.76 -37.79 30.68
N TYR A 285 67.48 -37.32 29.65
CA TYR A 285 67.04 -36.21 28.82
C TYR A 285 65.74 -36.53 28.08
N LEU A 286 65.65 -37.72 27.46
CA LEU A 286 64.43 -38.16 26.76
C LEU A 286 63.26 -38.30 27.73
N PHE A 287 63.49 -38.85 28.93
CA PHE A 287 62.48 -38.93 29.99
C PHE A 287 61.94 -37.54 30.35
N ARG A 288 62.83 -36.54 30.53
CA ARG A 288 62.44 -35.16 30.80
C ARG A 288 61.60 -34.57 29.66
N VAL A 289 61.99 -34.78 28.41
CA VAL A 289 61.24 -34.28 27.24
C VAL A 289 59.83 -34.87 27.21
N VAL A 290 59.70 -36.20 27.41
CA VAL A 290 58.39 -36.87 27.44
C VAL A 290 57.54 -36.42 28.62
N LEU A 291 58.15 -36.18 29.79
CA LEU A 291 57.45 -35.65 30.97
C LEU A 291 56.94 -34.22 30.74
N ILE A 292 57.74 -33.35 30.11
CA ILE A 292 57.30 -31.99 29.74
C ILE A 292 56.13 -32.06 28.75
N HIS A 293 56.21 -32.95 27.76
CA HIS A 293 55.14 -33.16 26.80
C HIS A 293 53.85 -33.69 27.46
N TYR A 294 53.97 -34.61 28.43
CA TYR A 294 52.85 -35.09 29.25
C TYR A 294 52.17 -33.95 30.02
N ASN A 295 52.95 -33.12 30.71
CA ASN A 295 52.43 -31.96 31.44
C ASN A 295 51.76 -30.95 30.51
N SER A 296 52.31 -30.74 29.30
CA SER A 296 51.69 -29.89 28.29
C SER A 296 50.32 -30.41 27.84
N ILE A 297 50.19 -31.73 27.58
CA ILE A 297 48.89 -32.34 27.23
C ILE A 297 47.90 -32.20 28.39
N LYS A 298 48.34 -32.42 29.64
CA LYS A 298 47.50 -32.27 30.82
C LYS A 298 46.95 -30.84 30.94
N THR A 299 47.78 -29.82 30.73
CA THR A 299 47.35 -28.42 30.72
C THR A 299 46.35 -28.14 29.59
N GLN A 300 46.57 -28.69 28.39
CA GLN A 300 45.64 -28.53 27.26
C GLN A 300 44.27 -29.19 27.54
N ILE A 301 44.24 -30.35 28.21
CA ILE A 301 42.99 -31.02 28.62
C ILE A 301 42.23 -30.13 29.59
N MET A 302 42.89 -29.64 30.64
CA MET A 302 42.25 -28.76 31.65
C MET A 302 41.66 -27.48 31.01
N GLN A 303 42.35 -26.89 30.03
CA GLN A 303 41.84 -25.72 29.31
C GLN A 303 40.64 -26.04 28.42
N LEU A 304 40.63 -27.20 27.75
CA LEU A 304 39.50 -27.65 26.94
C LEU A 304 38.29 -28.02 27.82
N GLU A 305 38.50 -28.61 28.99
CA GLU A 305 37.45 -28.90 29.98
C GLU A 305 36.80 -27.63 30.51
N LEU A 306 37.60 -26.60 30.81
CA LEU A 306 37.04 -25.30 31.19
C LEU A 306 36.16 -24.75 30.05
N ARG A 307 36.66 -24.71 28.81
CA ARG A 307 35.87 -24.19 27.67
C ARG A 307 34.61 -25.00 27.39
N GLN A 308 34.66 -26.33 27.50
CA GLN A 308 33.48 -27.18 27.36
C GLN A 308 32.44 -26.88 28.45
N THR A 309 32.91 -26.78 29.69
CA THR A 309 32.07 -26.45 30.85
C THR A 309 31.46 -25.07 30.68
N LEU A 310 32.21 -24.08 30.20
CA LEU A 310 31.68 -22.75 29.90
C LEU A 310 30.62 -22.79 28.81
N CYS A 311 30.79 -23.54 27.73
CA CYS A 311 29.75 -23.64 26.68
C CYS A 311 28.47 -24.32 27.18
N GLN A 312 28.58 -25.36 28.02
CA GLN A 312 27.42 -26.02 28.66
C GLN A 312 26.75 -25.13 29.71
N PHE A 313 27.59 -24.40 30.45
CA PHE A 313 27.16 -23.46 31.46
C PHE A 313 26.47 -22.27 30.82
N ILE A 314 27.04 -21.59 29.82
CA ILE A 314 26.45 -20.42 29.13
C ILE A 314 25.03 -20.67 28.65
N GLN A 315 24.75 -21.86 28.10
CA GLN A 315 23.39 -22.19 27.65
C GLN A 315 22.40 -22.30 28.83
N SER A 316 22.83 -22.90 29.94
CA SER A 316 22.02 -23.02 31.16
C SER A 316 22.02 -21.74 32.01
N TYR A 317 23.07 -20.93 31.85
CA TYR A 317 23.38 -19.71 32.55
C TYR A 317 22.69 -18.52 31.92
N ALA A 318 22.54 -18.44 30.60
CA ALA A 318 21.78 -17.37 29.96
C ALA A 318 20.33 -17.33 30.51
N ASP A 319 19.74 -18.50 30.70
CA ASP A 319 18.40 -18.66 31.30
C ASP A 319 18.42 -18.31 32.80
N TYR A 320 19.37 -18.87 33.57
CA TYR A 320 19.50 -18.65 35.02
C TYR A 320 19.90 -17.21 35.39
N ALA A 321 20.78 -16.58 34.62
CA ALA A 321 21.28 -15.22 34.81
C ALA A 321 20.18 -14.20 34.53
N LYS A 322 19.29 -14.47 33.57
CA LYS A 322 18.13 -13.60 33.30
C LYS A 322 17.20 -13.54 34.53
N GLU A 323 16.96 -14.68 35.19
CA GLU A 323 16.13 -14.75 36.40
C GLU A 323 16.84 -14.23 37.67
N ILE A 324 18.15 -14.45 37.82
CA ILE A 324 18.92 -14.07 39.03
C ILE A 324 19.40 -12.62 38.96
N LYS A 325 19.67 -12.05 37.78
CA LYS A 325 20.11 -10.65 37.63
C LYS A 325 19.05 -9.65 38.11
N GLU A 326 17.77 -10.03 38.05
CA GLU A 326 16.66 -9.24 38.60
C GLU A 326 16.57 -9.32 40.14
N LYS A 327 17.15 -10.37 40.76
CA LYS A 327 17.03 -10.65 42.20
C LYS A 327 18.31 -10.35 42.99
N ASP A 328 19.49 -10.70 42.47
CA ASP A 328 20.79 -10.48 43.13
C ASP A 328 21.97 -10.52 42.13
N GLY A 329 22.12 -9.43 41.35
CA GLY A 329 23.17 -9.30 40.33
C GLY A 329 24.62 -9.25 40.88
N ALA A 330 24.81 -8.85 42.14
CA ALA A 330 26.15 -8.72 42.73
C ALA A 330 26.80 -10.07 43.07
N SER A 331 26.00 -11.05 43.50
CA SER A 331 26.44 -12.43 43.73
C SER A 331 26.76 -13.14 42.42
N LEU A 332 26.00 -12.84 41.36
CA LEU A 332 26.20 -13.35 40.01
C LEU A 332 27.54 -12.88 39.43
N GLU A 333 27.87 -11.59 39.55
CA GLU A 333 29.11 -11.01 39.04
C GLU A 333 30.36 -11.55 39.75
N LYS A 334 30.28 -11.82 41.06
CA LYS A 334 31.37 -12.48 41.81
C LYS A 334 31.55 -13.93 41.38
N PHE A 335 30.46 -14.65 41.15
CA PHE A 335 30.48 -16.02 40.64
C PHE A 335 31.07 -16.08 39.23
N GLU A 336 30.65 -15.19 38.33
CA GLU A 336 31.23 -15.07 36.98
C GLU A 336 32.72 -14.78 37.03
N ASN A 337 33.16 -13.84 37.86
CA ASN A 337 34.59 -13.54 38.01
C ASN A 337 35.40 -14.73 38.54
N LEU A 338 34.81 -15.58 39.41
CA LEU A 338 35.45 -16.82 39.88
C LEU A 338 35.56 -17.88 38.77
N ILE A 339 34.53 -18.03 37.94
CA ILE A 339 34.46 -19.06 36.88
C ILE A 339 35.21 -18.65 35.59
N PHE A 340 35.25 -17.35 35.27
CA PHE A 340 35.82 -16.80 34.04
C PHE A 340 37.19 -16.13 34.21
N SER A 341 37.79 -16.15 35.41
CA SER A 341 39.14 -15.61 35.61
C SER A 341 40.17 -16.27 34.65
N SER A 342 41.04 -15.45 34.08
CA SER A 342 41.95 -15.84 32.99
C SER A 342 43.06 -16.79 33.46
N ILE A 343 43.25 -17.88 32.71
CA ILE A 343 44.29 -18.90 32.95
C ILE A 343 45.67 -18.37 32.49
N LEU A 344 46.69 -18.50 33.35
CA LEU A 344 48.10 -18.30 33.00
C LEU A 344 48.61 -19.42 32.07
N SER A 345 49.11 -19.05 30.90
CA SER A 345 49.50 -19.96 29.81
C SER A 345 50.99 -20.38 29.81
N THR A 346 51.73 -20.21 30.92
CA THR A 346 53.18 -20.47 30.94
C THR A 346 53.59 -21.52 31.97
N PRO A 347 54.19 -22.66 31.56
CA PRO A 347 54.71 -23.69 32.47
C PRO A 347 55.89 -23.25 33.34
N ASP A 348 56.56 -22.14 33.02
CA ASP A 348 57.81 -21.72 33.68
C ASP A 348 57.64 -20.85 34.93
N LYS A 349 56.41 -20.69 35.40
CA LYS A 349 56.14 -20.25 36.77
C LYS A 349 55.06 -21.17 37.33
N VAL A 350 55.49 -22.20 38.06
CA VAL A 350 54.67 -22.72 39.14
C VAL A 350 54.99 -21.81 40.34
N PRO A 351 54.28 -20.69 40.58
CA PRO A 351 54.28 -20.12 41.91
C PRO A 351 53.56 -21.12 42.82
N SER A 352 53.87 -21.10 44.12
CA SER A 352 53.28 -21.93 45.16
C SER A 352 51.76 -21.69 45.31
N THR A 353 50.95 -22.05 44.31
CA THR A 353 49.49 -22.10 44.41
C THR A 353 49.00 -23.20 45.34
N PHE A 354 49.91 -23.97 45.95
CA PHE A 354 49.63 -24.85 47.07
C PHE A 354 49.45 -24.09 48.42
N ASP A 355 49.70 -22.78 48.49
CA ASP A 355 49.39 -21.95 49.68
C ASP A 355 47.95 -21.38 49.67
N GLY A 356 47.13 -21.71 48.66
CA GLY A 356 45.71 -21.32 48.61
C GLY A 356 44.82 -21.97 49.69
N LEU A 357 45.35 -22.95 50.44
CA LEU A 357 44.67 -23.52 51.62
C LEU A 357 44.62 -22.54 52.81
N GLU A 358 45.54 -21.58 52.89
CA GLU A 358 45.56 -20.58 53.96
C GLU A 358 44.46 -19.51 53.78
N GLN A 359 44.10 -19.20 52.53
CA GLN A 359 42.95 -18.34 52.21
C GLN A 359 41.61 -19.06 52.40
N LEU A 360 41.53 -20.36 52.10
CA LEU A 360 40.34 -21.17 52.39
C LEU A 360 40.12 -21.36 53.90
N SER A 361 41.19 -21.46 54.69
CA SER A 361 41.12 -21.51 56.17
C SER A 361 40.54 -20.24 56.78
N ASN A 362 40.86 -19.06 56.22
CA ASN A 362 40.29 -17.79 56.66
C ASN A 362 38.81 -17.63 56.25
N LEU A 363 38.41 -18.14 55.08
CA LEU A 363 37.00 -18.18 54.65
C LEU A 363 36.15 -19.14 55.50
N ILE A 364 36.69 -20.28 55.92
CA ILE A 364 36.00 -21.25 56.80
C ILE A 364 35.86 -20.68 58.23
N LYS A 365 36.79 -19.82 58.68
CA LYS A 365 36.68 -19.10 59.97
C LYS A 365 35.63 -18.00 59.95
N GLU A 366 35.46 -17.29 58.83
CA GLU A 366 34.40 -16.29 58.63
C GLU A 366 32.99 -16.93 58.59
N PHE A 367 32.88 -18.17 58.10
CA PHE A 367 31.61 -18.91 58.06
C PHE A 367 31.22 -19.58 59.40
N LYS A 368 32.07 -19.52 60.43
CA LYS A 368 31.81 -20.14 61.74
C LYS A 368 31.58 -19.12 62.87
N LYS A 369 31.26 -17.87 62.54
CA LYS A 369 30.89 -16.84 63.52
C LYS A 369 29.43 -16.45 63.41
#